data_AF-A0A7U9MSI7-F1
#
_entry.id   AF-A0A7U9MSI7-F1
#
_cell.length_a   1.000
_cell.length_b   1.000
_cell.length_c   1.000
_cell.angle_alpha   90.00
_cell.angle_beta   90.00
_cell.angle_gamma   90.00
#
_symmetry.space_group_name_H-M   'P 1'
#
loop_
_entity.id
_entity.type
_entity.pdbx_description
1 polymer ?
#
loop_
_entity_poly.entity_id
_entity_poly.type
_entity_poly.pdbx_seq_one_letter_code
_entity_poly.pdbx_strand_id
1 'polypeptide(L)'
;MGKAVRKCSIALIAGMAIGAMVFCGSSIGCHMLSGGRVYAAEKGTDSRGYAEKPEHYIPLHIPLDDYTVGLGESLWGISESMLGDGRRWEEIAVLNGLSAPYPLHPGQNLSMPDKIFYMQKPASQRGEGYYLTDEGAFRFQDPGVGELGLCSLDSRLSIFMEEDSSARVLWGIEDNEMGEDAWAKNWDSVCRSMEQTARTVFKDNLKDIFFEKYKLEDGKEVYNICCFFWDEKGEGWTVSAAYRFGKKNLVEFIGIGPARHGPDMGKLTLYTAATYEEYEEERHMGYGERDGTVYRGMSVWDYPWLHNPFVLAYECVNDRNWFQKKELETAEEDYAIQWREPVLPAVIKEALDIEGDIMYSDVLKIEGLEVIEAVRFDYCNINGERFDTDWKDIPNGNALIQDISMCENLYSLRVQIGDVSDFSPLGELERLEELKIQAGRTVKNLIFLDKLNNLRICILEKASQQTYVDSLSDKLWEQTCEEEGLSSFRKEYDGEPGLAFEYFDFRGRTVGHE
;
A
#
# COMPACT_ATOMS: atom_id res chain seq x y z
N MET A 1 41.79 17.50 47.59
CA MET A 1 42.19 17.15 46.20
C MET A 1 41.52 15.82 45.89
N GLY A 2 40.56 15.62 45.00
CA GLY A 2 40.08 16.42 43.87
C GLY A 2 40.06 15.53 42.62
N LYS A 3 38.86 15.35 42.02
CA LYS A 3 38.51 14.75 40.71
C LYS A 3 38.30 13.23 40.68
N ALA A 4 37.28 12.66 40.03
CA ALA A 4 36.01 13.13 39.47
C ALA A 4 35.16 11.86 39.20
N VAL A 5 33.96 11.76 39.78
CA VAL A 5 32.98 10.71 39.50
C VAL A 5 32.08 11.23 38.37
N ARG A 6 32.05 10.54 37.22
CA ARG A 6 31.14 10.86 36.11
C ARG A 6 29.73 10.39 36.46
N LYS A 7 28.79 11.34 36.37
CA LYS A 7 27.34 11.18 36.50
C LYS A 7 26.79 10.41 35.30
N CYS A 8 26.09 9.29 35.54
CA CYS A 8 25.02 8.81 34.66
C CYS A 8 23.71 9.16 35.34
N SER A 9 22.98 10.13 34.79
CA SER A 9 21.67 10.52 35.26
C SER A 9 20.64 9.51 34.77
N ILE A 10 20.05 8.78 35.70
CA ILE A 10 18.79 8.05 35.54
C ILE A 10 17.69 9.10 35.42
N ALA A 11 16.92 9.08 34.33
CA ALA A 11 15.65 9.79 34.23
C ALA A 11 14.55 8.75 33.94
N LEU A 12 13.57 8.72 34.86
CA LEU A 12 12.46 7.80 34.93
C LEU A 12 11.61 7.81 33.65
N ILE A 13 11.25 6.61 33.22
CA ILE A 13 10.06 6.35 32.40
C ILE A 13 8.85 6.54 33.31
N ALA A 14 8.12 7.63 33.10
CA ALA A 14 6.77 7.85 33.65
C ALA A 14 5.94 8.53 32.55
N GLY A 15 4.74 8.00 32.33
CA GLY A 15 3.93 8.23 31.13
C GLY A 15 3.47 9.67 30.89
N MET A 16 3.22 9.94 29.62
CA MET A 16 2.34 11.00 29.14
C MET A 16 1.46 10.41 28.04
N ALA A 17 0.33 9.84 28.45
CA ALA A 17 -0.91 10.10 27.74
C ALA A 17 -1.34 11.52 28.14
N ILE A 18 -1.64 12.37 27.16
CA ILE A 18 -2.51 13.57 27.16
C ILE A 18 -2.18 14.33 25.87
N GLY A 19 -3.23 14.77 25.18
CA GLY A 19 -3.25 15.28 23.82
C GLY A 19 -2.15 16.29 23.45
N ALA A 20 -1.60 16.09 22.26
CA ALA A 20 -0.74 17.03 21.57
C ALA A 20 -1.43 17.48 20.27
N MET A 21 -2.52 18.23 20.41
CA MET A 21 -2.89 19.24 19.41
C MET A 21 -1.87 20.39 19.58
N VAL A 22 -0.66 20.21 19.03
CA VAL A 22 0.38 21.23 19.06
C VAL A 22 0.13 22.19 17.90
N PHE A 23 -0.43 23.35 18.25
CA PHE A 23 -0.23 24.60 17.51
C PHE A 23 1.28 24.80 17.28
N CYS A 24 1.74 24.66 16.04
CA CYS A 24 3.04 25.19 15.64
C CYS A 24 2.88 26.70 15.39
N GLY A 25 3.49 27.49 16.25
CA GLY A 25 3.45 28.94 16.20
C GLY A 25 4.11 29.54 14.96
N SER A 26 3.43 30.54 14.40
CA SER A 26 3.97 31.68 13.68
C SER A 26 5.05 31.39 12.63
N SER A 27 4.60 30.92 11.48
CA SER A 27 5.00 31.55 10.22
C SER A 27 3.73 31.96 9.48
N ILE A 28 3.74 33.19 8.98
CA ILE A 28 2.66 33.88 8.26
C ILE A 28 2.40 33.23 6.87
N GLY A 29 2.68 31.93 6.72
CA GLY A 29 2.52 31.13 5.50
C GLY A 29 1.64 29.88 5.64
N CYS A 30 1.06 29.60 6.81
CA CYS A 30 0.24 28.39 7.04
C CYS A 30 -1.28 28.60 6.83
N HIS A 31 -1.72 29.78 6.39
CA HIS A 31 -3.12 30.08 6.06
C HIS A 31 -3.52 29.71 4.62
N MET A 32 -2.65 29.03 3.86
CA MET A 32 -2.91 28.70 2.44
C MET A 32 -2.75 27.22 2.06
N LEU A 33 -2.57 26.29 3.02
CA LEU A 33 -2.33 24.86 2.72
C LEU A 33 -3.20 23.86 3.49
N SER A 34 -4.44 24.25 3.81
CA SER A 34 -5.52 23.30 4.10
C SER A 34 -6.72 23.67 3.22
N GLY A 35 -6.72 23.19 1.98
CA GLY A 35 -7.73 23.50 0.98
C GLY A 35 -9.08 22.86 1.32
N GLY A 36 -9.90 23.51 2.15
CA GLY A 36 -11.34 23.26 2.14
C GLY A 36 -12.07 23.07 3.46
N ARG A 37 -11.47 23.46 4.60
CA ARG A 37 -12.23 23.62 5.85
C ARG A 37 -12.57 25.08 6.05
N VAL A 38 -13.83 25.40 5.78
CA VAL A 38 -14.42 26.68 6.17
C VAL A 38 -14.95 26.47 7.58
N TYR A 39 -14.49 27.27 8.55
CA TYR A 39 -15.11 27.28 9.88
C TYR A 39 -16.59 27.67 9.72
N ALA A 40 -17.47 27.17 10.59
CA ALA A 40 -18.87 27.61 10.66
C ALA A 40 -19.03 29.15 10.74
N ALA A 41 -17.98 29.84 11.22
CA ALA A 41 -17.88 31.29 11.33
C ALA A 41 -17.59 32.02 9.99
N GLU A 42 -17.13 31.31 8.96
CA GLU A 42 -16.83 31.85 7.63
C GLU A 42 -17.93 31.50 6.62
N LYS A 43 -19.21 31.66 6.99
CA LYS A 43 -20.34 31.69 6.04
C LYS A 43 -20.19 32.91 5.12
N GLY A 44 -19.19 32.88 4.24
CA GLY A 44 -18.90 33.85 3.20
C GLY A 44 -19.61 33.45 1.92
N THR A 45 -20.03 34.46 1.17
CA THR A 45 -20.63 34.30 -0.15
C THR A 45 -19.73 33.49 -1.08
N ASP A 46 -20.31 32.71 -2.00
CA ASP A 46 -19.55 32.02 -3.05
C ASP A 46 -18.73 33.03 -3.89
N SER A 47 -17.85 32.53 -4.77
CA SER A 47 -17.03 33.36 -5.67
C SER A 47 -17.84 34.33 -6.57
N ARG A 48 -19.17 34.20 -6.61
CA ARG A 48 -20.11 35.04 -7.35
C ARG A 48 -20.99 35.93 -6.45
N GLY A 49 -20.75 35.95 -5.13
CA GLY A 49 -21.46 36.81 -4.19
C GLY A 49 -22.80 36.26 -3.67
N TYR A 50 -23.12 34.98 -3.94
CA TYR A 50 -24.37 34.37 -3.43
C TYR A 50 -24.16 33.76 -2.04
N ALA A 51 -25.18 33.87 -1.19
CA ALA A 51 -25.21 33.17 0.09
C ALA A 51 -25.13 31.65 -0.16
N GLU A 52 -24.14 31.00 0.43
CA GLU A 52 -23.97 29.57 0.26
C GLU A 52 -25.05 28.79 1.00
N LYS A 53 -25.59 27.76 0.34
CA LYS A 53 -26.70 26.98 0.86
C LYS A 53 -26.20 25.82 1.74
N PRO A 54 -26.87 25.48 2.85
CA PRO A 54 -26.45 24.40 3.76
C PRO A 54 -26.22 23.05 3.06
N GLU A 55 -27.04 22.70 2.06
CA GLU A 55 -26.94 21.44 1.31
C GLU A 55 -25.65 21.29 0.46
N HIS A 56 -24.89 22.36 0.30
CA HIS A 56 -23.58 22.34 -0.36
C HIS A 56 -22.45 21.86 0.56
N TYR A 57 -22.77 21.55 1.82
CA TYR A 57 -21.81 21.19 2.85
C TYR A 57 -22.14 19.84 3.47
N ILE A 58 -21.10 19.17 3.96
CA ILE A 58 -21.20 17.99 4.82
C ILE A 58 -20.65 18.39 6.19
N PRO A 59 -21.45 18.33 7.28
CA PRO A 59 -20.94 18.57 8.61
C PRO A 59 -20.13 17.37 9.09
N LEU A 60 -18.95 17.66 9.63
CA LEU A 60 -18.01 16.71 10.19
C LEU A 60 -17.83 17.02 11.67
N HIS A 61 -18.17 16.06 12.52
CA HIS A 61 -18.20 16.22 13.97
C HIS A 61 -16.94 15.64 14.60
N ILE A 62 -16.30 16.42 15.48
CA ILE A 62 -15.25 15.94 16.38
C ILE A 62 -15.82 15.95 17.79
N PRO A 63 -16.02 14.77 18.41
CA PRO A 63 -16.32 14.67 19.83
C PRO A 63 -15.22 15.31 20.65
N LEU A 64 -15.61 16.14 21.62
CA LEU A 64 -14.68 16.75 22.57
C LEU A 64 -14.78 16.06 23.92
N ASP A 65 -13.64 15.88 24.58
CA ASP A 65 -13.61 15.49 25.98
C ASP A 65 -14.19 16.60 26.87
N ASP A 66 -14.56 16.24 28.10
CA ASP A 66 -14.99 17.22 29.09
C ASP A 66 -13.89 18.27 29.35
N TYR A 67 -14.32 19.51 29.59
CA TYR A 67 -13.45 20.66 29.77
C TYR A 67 -13.41 21.14 31.22
N THR A 68 -12.21 21.22 31.80
CA THR A 68 -12.03 21.78 33.15
C THR A 68 -11.80 23.30 33.09
N VAL A 69 -12.73 24.05 33.67
CA VAL A 69 -12.73 25.51 33.69
C VAL A 69 -11.51 26.08 34.43
N GLY A 70 -10.77 26.97 33.76
CA GLY A 70 -9.67 27.76 34.31
C GLY A 70 -10.12 29.03 35.04
N LEU A 71 -9.16 29.69 35.70
CA LEU A 71 -9.43 30.94 36.41
C LEU A 71 -9.71 32.10 35.43
N GLY A 72 -10.87 32.74 35.57
CA GLY A 72 -11.23 33.93 34.79
C GLY A 72 -11.82 33.63 33.41
N GLU A 73 -12.08 32.36 33.10
CA GLU A 73 -12.70 31.97 31.84
C GLU A 73 -14.20 32.31 31.80
N SER A 74 -14.72 32.40 30.58
CA SER A 74 -16.13 32.62 30.30
C SER A 74 -16.62 31.55 29.32
N LEU A 75 -17.91 31.24 29.32
CA LEU A 75 -18.49 30.31 28.35
C LEU A 75 -18.20 30.73 26.90
N TRP A 76 -18.24 32.04 26.60
CA TRP A 76 -17.88 32.56 25.28
C TRP A 76 -16.43 32.21 24.91
N GLY A 77 -15.47 32.49 25.81
CA GLY A 77 -14.06 32.21 25.56
C GLY A 77 -13.78 30.71 25.41
N ILE A 78 -14.43 29.88 26.23
CA ILE A 78 -14.33 28.42 26.13
C ILE A 78 -14.92 27.96 24.78
N SER A 79 -16.07 28.47 24.36
CA SER A 79 -16.67 28.13 23.06
C SER A 79 -15.82 28.59 21.87
N GLU A 80 -15.24 29.79 21.93
CA GLU A 80 -14.35 30.28 20.89
C GLU A 80 -13.10 29.40 20.77
N SER A 81 -12.50 29.02 21.90
CA SER A 81 -11.32 28.16 21.93
C SER A 81 -11.61 26.72 21.47
N MET A 82 -12.65 26.11 22.05
CA MET A 82 -12.94 24.69 21.87
C MET A 82 -13.76 24.40 20.61
N LEU A 83 -14.79 25.20 20.35
CA LEU A 83 -15.74 25.01 19.25
C LEU A 83 -15.40 25.86 18.02
N GLY A 84 -14.47 26.82 18.15
CA GLY A 84 -14.12 27.76 17.08
C GLY A 84 -15.15 28.88 16.86
N ASP A 85 -16.19 28.96 17.70
CA ASP A 85 -17.25 29.96 17.61
C ASP A 85 -17.81 30.29 19.00
N GLY A 86 -17.47 31.47 19.51
CA GLY A 86 -17.93 31.94 20.83
C GLY A 86 -19.46 32.00 20.98
N ARG A 87 -20.21 32.12 19.87
CA ARG A 87 -21.68 32.14 19.87
C ARG A 87 -22.30 30.81 20.29
N ARG A 88 -21.55 29.70 20.23
CA ARG A 88 -21.99 28.36 20.63
C ARG A 88 -21.97 28.12 22.14
N TRP A 89 -21.78 29.17 22.95
CA TRP A 89 -21.76 29.10 24.42
C TRP A 89 -23.07 28.58 25.02
N GLU A 90 -24.21 28.84 24.35
CA GLU A 90 -25.53 28.36 24.79
C GLU A 90 -25.61 26.83 24.80
N GLU A 91 -24.93 26.17 23.86
CA GLU A 91 -24.89 24.71 23.78
C GLU A 91 -24.20 24.11 25.01
N ILE A 92 -23.06 24.71 25.41
CA ILE A 92 -22.35 24.31 26.64
C ILE A 92 -23.23 24.56 27.86
N ALA A 93 -23.90 25.70 27.94
CA ALA A 93 -24.78 26.04 29.05
C ALA A 93 -25.94 25.03 29.20
N VAL A 94 -26.63 24.73 28.10
CA VAL A 94 -27.75 23.78 28.08
C VAL A 94 -27.28 22.37 28.45
N LEU A 95 -26.17 21.89 27.85
CA LEU A 95 -25.64 20.56 28.11
C LEU A 95 -25.25 20.34 29.57
N ASN A 96 -24.79 21.41 30.25
CA ASN A 96 -24.36 21.38 31.64
C ASN A 96 -25.42 21.89 32.64
N GLY A 97 -26.65 22.16 32.19
CA GLY A 97 -27.73 22.66 33.05
C GLY A 97 -27.46 24.02 33.69
N LEU A 98 -26.63 24.86 33.06
CA LEU A 98 -26.31 26.20 33.56
C LEU A 98 -27.46 27.16 33.24
N SER A 99 -27.82 27.98 34.24
CA SER A 99 -28.86 29.00 34.11
C SER A 99 -28.28 30.39 34.36
N ALA A 100 -28.90 31.42 33.78
CA ALA A 100 -28.47 32.81 33.95
C ALA A 100 -28.30 33.15 35.45
N PRO A 101 -27.18 33.77 35.87
CA PRO A 101 -26.16 34.47 35.07
C PRO A 101 -25.02 33.59 34.52
N TYR A 102 -25.23 32.28 34.41
CA TYR A 102 -24.28 31.28 33.91
C TYR A 102 -22.97 31.25 34.71
N PRO A 103 -23.03 31.05 36.03
CA PRO A 103 -21.84 31.04 36.87
C PRO A 103 -20.92 29.88 36.46
N LEU A 104 -19.64 30.22 36.28
CA LEU A 104 -18.56 29.26 36.11
C LEU A 104 -17.64 29.31 37.32
N HIS A 105 -17.23 28.14 37.80
CA HIS A 105 -16.27 28.01 38.89
C HIS A 105 -14.97 27.37 38.39
N PRO A 106 -13.79 27.92 38.73
CA PRO A 106 -12.52 27.27 38.39
C PRO A 106 -12.48 25.84 38.95
N GLY A 107 -12.04 24.89 38.12
CA GLY A 107 -12.04 23.46 38.42
C GLY A 107 -13.37 22.75 38.14
N GLN A 108 -14.43 23.46 37.74
CA GLN A 108 -15.67 22.84 37.27
C GLN A 108 -15.41 22.10 35.96
N ASN A 109 -15.91 20.86 35.87
CA ASN A 109 -15.84 20.08 34.64
C ASN A 109 -17.12 20.30 33.82
N LEU A 110 -16.98 20.58 32.53
CA LEU A 110 -18.08 20.83 31.59
C LEU A 110 -18.10 19.74 30.53
N SER A 111 -19.25 19.12 30.34
CA SER A 111 -19.48 18.32 29.13
C SER A 111 -19.52 19.22 27.91
N MET A 112 -18.84 18.80 26.85
CA MET A 112 -18.63 19.61 25.66
C MET A 112 -19.48 19.10 24.49
N PRO A 113 -20.15 19.98 23.72
CA PRO A 113 -20.75 19.59 22.46
C PRO A 113 -19.65 19.34 21.41
N ASP A 114 -20.02 18.66 20.32
CA ASP A 114 -19.08 18.40 19.24
C ASP A 114 -18.56 19.69 18.60
N LYS A 115 -17.27 19.67 18.24
CA LYS A 115 -16.71 20.65 17.32
C LYS A 115 -17.11 20.26 15.89
N ILE A 116 -17.70 21.20 15.15
CA ILE A 116 -18.25 20.93 13.82
C ILE A 116 -17.41 21.66 12.76
N PHE A 117 -16.99 20.92 11.75
CA PHE A 117 -16.41 21.45 10.52
C PHE A 117 -17.39 21.27 9.37
N TYR A 118 -17.43 22.22 8.44
CA TYR A 118 -18.26 22.10 7.24
C TYR A 118 -17.35 21.87 6.03
N MET A 119 -17.43 20.68 5.47
CA MET A 119 -16.70 20.32 4.26
C MET A 119 -17.55 20.64 3.03
N GLN A 120 -17.06 21.55 2.19
CA GLN A 120 -17.79 21.96 0.99
C GLN A 120 -17.74 20.87 -0.10
N LYS A 121 -18.90 20.49 -0.62
CA LYS A 121 -19.01 19.55 -1.74
C LYS A 121 -18.36 20.10 -3.03
N PRO A 122 -17.78 19.24 -3.89
CA PRO A 122 -17.35 19.63 -5.23
C PRO A 122 -18.46 20.35 -5.99
N ALA A 123 -18.11 21.33 -6.82
CA ALA A 123 -19.10 22.17 -7.49
C ALA A 123 -20.09 21.36 -8.35
N SER A 124 -19.61 20.31 -9.02
CA SER A 124 -20.41 19.36 -9.82
C SER A 124 -21.38 18.51 -8.98
N GLN A 125 -21.13 18.39 -7.68
CA GLN A 125 -21.89 17.53 -6.76
C GLN A 125 -22.85 18.31 -5.84
N ARG A 126 -22.94 19.63 -6.02
CA ARG A 126 -23.89 20.47 -5.28
C ARG A 126 -25.30 20.30 -5.84
N GLY A 127 -26.31 20.27 -4.97
CA GLY A 127 -27.70 19.96 -5.35
C GLY A 127 -27.99 18.47 -5.18
N GLU A 128 -28.64 17.85 -6.18
CA GLU A 128 -28.91 16.41 -6.15
C GLU A 128 -27.61 15.59 -6.24
N GLY A 129 -26.60 16.10 -6.96
CA GLY A 129 -25.32 15.41 -7.19
C GLY A 129 -25.46 14.14 -8.02
N TYR A 130 -24.33 13.51 -8.29
CA TYR A 130 -24.25 12.24 -9.01
C TYR A 130 -23.80 11.15 -8.06
N TYR A 131 -24.56 10.07 -7.98
CA TYR A 131 -24.25 8.93 -7.14
C TYR A 131 -23.83 7.74 -7.97
N LEU A 132 -22.76 7.08 -7.56
CA LEU A 132 -22.56 5.68 -7.88
C LEU A 132 -23.42 4.88 -6.89
N THR A 133 -24.27 4.01 -7.43
CA THR A 133 -25.25 3.26 -6.64
C THR A 133 -25.23 1.80 -7.06
N ASP A 134 -25.20 0.92 -6.08
CA ASP A 134 -25.61 -0.47 -6.20
C ASP A 134 -26.98 -0.60 -5.52
N GLU A 135 -28.02 -0.85 -6.32
CA GLU A 135 -29.42 -0.77 -5.88
C GLU A 135 -29.66 -1.67 -4.66
N GLY A 136 -30.16 -1.06 -3.58
CA GLY A 136 -30.48 -1.76 -2.33
C GLY A 136 -29.29 -2.03 -1.41
N ALA A 137 -28.05 -1.84 -1.87
CA ALA A 137 -26.84 -2.22 -1.14
C ALA A 137 -26.03 -1.02 -0.61
N PHE A 138 -25.61 -0.10 -1.48
CA PHE A 138 -24.87 1.09 -1.08
C PHE A 138 -24.92 2.19 -2.14
N ARG A 139 -24.55 3.41 -1.74
CA ARG A 139 -24.24 4.50 -2.67
C ARG A 139 -23.18 5.44 -2.10
N PHE A 140 -22.52 6.18 -2.97
CA PHE A 140 -21.70 7.35 -2.61
C PHE A 140 -21.73 8.38 -3.75
N GLN A 141 -21.48 9.65 -3.43
CA GLN A 141 -21.39 10.67 -4.48
C GLN A 141 -20.05 10.56 -5.20
N ASP A 142 -20.10 10.69 -6.52
CA ASP A 142 -18.93 10.76 -7.38
C ASP A 142 -17.95 11.83 -6.87
N PRO A 143 -16.62 11.55 -6.87
CA PRO A 143 -15.62 12.44 -6.28
C PRO A 143 -15.51 13.80 -6.98
N GLY A 144 -16.11 13.97 -8.16
CA GLY A 144 -16.06 15.18 -8.95
C GLY A 144 -14.72 15.40 -9.64
N VAL A 145 -13.96 14.32 -9.84
CA VAL A 145 -12.66 14.30 -10.54
C VAL A 145 -12.67 13.19 -11.57
N GLY A 146 -12.36 13.52 -12.82
CA GLY A 146 -12.14 12.51 -13.86
C GLY A 146 -13.34 11.67 -14.28
N GLU A 147 -13.07 10.66 -15.10
CA GLU A 147 -14.04 9.67 -15.57
C GLU A 147 -13.80 8.31 -14.91
N LEU A 148 -14.88 7.53 -14.74
CA LEU A 148 -14.83 6.18 -14.19
C LEU A 148 -14.20 5.18 -15.17
N GLY A 149 -13.30 4.34 -14.68
CA GLY A 149 -12.64 3.29 -15.45
C GLY A 149 -12.09 2.15 -14.59
N LEU A 150 -11.33 1.26 -15.24
CA LEU A 150 -10.64 0.13 -14.60
C LEU A 150 -9.27 0.56 -14.06
N CYS A 151 -8.89 0.05 -12.89
CA CYS A 151 -7.56 0.31 -12.32
C CYS A 151 -6.54 -0.73 -12.81
N SER A 152 -5.39 -0.27 -13.30
CA SER A 152 -4.27 -1.15 -13.69
C SER A 152 -3.37 -1.54 -12.52
N LEU A 153 -3.40 -0.80 -11.41
CA LEU A 153 -2.56 -1.07 -10.23
C LEU A 153 -3.04 -2.32 -9.47
N ASP A 154 -4.35 -2.50 -9.37
CA ASP A 154 -4.97 -3.72 -8.85
C ASP A 154 -6.34 -3.90 -9.49
N SER A 155 -6.65 -5.12 -9.94
CA SER A 155 -7.90 -5.43 -10.62
C SER A 155 -9.12 -5.35 -9.70
N ARG A 156 -8.94 -5.29 -8.38
CA ARG A 156 -10.00 -5.11 -7.37
C ARG A 156 -10.34 -3.64 -7.10
N LEU A 157 -9.62 -2.72 -7.73
CA LEU A 157 -9.89 -1.29 -7.65
C LEU A 157 -10.55 -0.80 -8.94
N SER A 158 -11.49 0.12 -8.77
CA SER A 158 -11.96 1.00 -9.84
C SER A 158 -11.33 2.37 -9.68
N ILE A 159 -11.32 3.17 -10.75
CA ILE A 159 -10.64 4.47 -10.76
C ILE A 159 -11.53 5.55 -11.35
N PHE A 160 -11.49 6.74 -10.75
CA PHE A 160 -11.89 7.99 -11.37
C PHE A 160 -10.62 8.77 -11.74
N MET A 161 -10.41 9.12 -13.01
CA MET A 161 -9.13 9.71 -13.47
C MET A 161 -9.33 10.87 -14.44
N GLU A 162 -8.57 11.95 -14.25
CA GLU A 162 -8.56 13.08 -15.19
C GLU A 162 -7.99 12.66 -16.55
N GLU A 163 -8.41 13.34 -17.63
CA GLU A 163 -7.98 13.03 -19.00
C GLU A 163 -6.45 13.05 -19.17
N ASP A 164 -5.76 13.93 -18.44
CA ASP A 164 -4.30 14.07 -18.46
C ASP A 164 -3.58 13.08 -17.53
N SER A 165 -4.33 12.21 -16.85
CA SER A 165 -3.83 11.26 -15.87
C SER A 165 -3.00 11.91 -14.74
N SER A 166 -3.25 13.17 -14.40
CA SER A 166 -2.51 13.87 -13.34
C SER A 166 -3.12 13.66 -11.95
N ALA A 167 -4.45 13.62 -11.83
CA ALA A 167 -5.14 13.28 -10.60
C ALA A 167 -6.10 12.09 -10.78
N ARG A 168 -6.23 11.30 -9.71
CA ARG A 168 -7.15 10.15 -9.68
C ARG A 168 -7.66 9.85 -8.28
N VAL A 169 -8.83 9.21 -8.21
CA VAL A 169 -9.36 8.56 -7.00
C VAL A 169 -9.64 7.10 -7.31
N LEU A 170 -8.86 6.21 -6.71
CA LEU A 170 -9.10 4.78 -6.70
C LEU A 170 -10.17 4.47 -5.66
N TRP A 171 -10.98 3.44 -5.88
CA TRP A 171 -11.90 2.96 -4.86
C TRP A 171 -12.10 1.45 -4.94
N GLY A 172 -12.38 0.87 -3.77
CA GLY A 172 -12.64 -0.56 -3.61
C GLY A 172 -13.69 -0.78 -2.52
N ILE A 173 -14.48 -1.83 -2.67
CA ILE A 173 -15.48 -2.25 -1.69
C ILE A 173 -15.40 -3.76 -1.47
N GLU A 174 -15.38 -4.15 -0.20
CA GLU A 174 -15.16 -5.52 0.26
C GLU A 174 -16.11 -5.89 1.41
N ASP A 175 -16.19 -7.18 1.74
CA ASP A 175 -16.85 -7.62 2.98
C ASP A 175 -16.12 -7.06 4.19
N ASN A 176 -16.87 -6.51 5.16
CA ASN A 176 -16.29 -5.94 6.36
C ASN A 176 -16.00 -7.00 7.43
N GLU A 177 -14.82 -7.61 7.33
CA GLU A 177 -14.27 -8.50 8.35
C GLU A 177 -13.55 -7.75 9.50
N MET A 178 -13.42 -6.42 9.42
CA MET A 178 -12.80 -5.60 10.46
C MET A 178 -13.78 -5.13 11.54
N GLY A 179 -15.09 -5.22 11.27
CA GLY A 179 -16.16 -4.76 12.15
C GLY A 179 -16.55 -3.30 11.91
N GLU A 180 -17.78 -2.95 12.29
CA GLU A 180 -18.32 -1.60 12.10
C GLU A 180 -17.54 -0.57 12.93
N ASP A 181 -17.19 0.56 12.30
CA ASP A 181 -16.32 1.59 12.86
C ASP A 181 -15.04 0.99 13.50
N ALA A 182 -14.39 0.04 12.81
CA ALA A 182 -13.28 -0.78 13.31
C ALA A 182 -12.17 0.00 14.03
N TRP A 183 -11.90 1.23 13.59
CA TRP A 183 -10.84 2.07 14.14
C TRP A 183 -11.25 3.01 15.26
N ALA A 184 -12.51 2.95 15.71
CA ALA A 184 -13.07 3.93 16.63
C ALA A 184 -12.27 4.06 17.93
N LYS A 185 -11.80 2.92 18.47
CA LYS A 185 -11.15 2.81 19.77
C LYS A 185 -9.62 2.76 19.73
N ASN A 186 -9.03 2.48 18.57
CA ASN A 186 -7.58 2.28 18.42
C ASN A 186 -6.95 3.24 17.40
N TRP A 187 -7.63 4.34 17.06
CA TRP A 187 -7.19 5.32 16.07
C TRP A 187 -5.74 5.80 16.24
N ASP A 188 -5.28 6.07 17.47
CA ASP A 188 -3.89 6.47 17.72
C ASP A 188 -2.87 5.36 17.40
N SER A 189 -3.26 4.09 17.56
CA SER A 189 -2.43 2.97 17.12
C SER A 189 -2.41 2.86 15.60
N VAL A 190 -3.55 3.15 14.97
CA VAL A 190 -3.68 3.14 13.51
C VAL A 190 -2.83 4.21 12.87
N CYS A 191 -2.87 5.44 13.40
CA CYS A 191 -2.05 6.55 12.93
C CYS A 191 -0.56 6.22 13.00
N ARG A 192 -0.10 5.64 14.13
CA ARG A 192 1.31 5.25 14.30
C ARG A 192 1.74 4.14 13.34
N SER A 193 0.89 3.14 13.12
CA SER A 193 1.15 2.06 12.16
C SER A 193 1.28 2.63 10.74
N MET A 194 0.32 3.44 10.30
CA MET A 194 0.32 4.04 8.97
C MET A 194 1.47 5.03 8.75
N GLU A 195 1.84 5.81 9.77
CA GLU A 195 3.04 6.66 9.72
C GLU A 195 4.30 5.82 9.54
N GLN A 196 4.42 4.70 10.25
CA GLN A 196 5.55 3.78 10.10
C GLN A 196 5.59 3.17 8.69
N THR A 197 4.45 2.78 8.12
CA THR A 197 4.39 2.28 6.74
C THR A 197 4.79 3.37 5.75
N ALA A 198 4.24 4.59 5.86
CA ALA A 198 4.59 5.70 4.97
C ALA A 198 6.09 6.03 5.01
N ARG A 199 6.70 6.04 6.21
CA ARG A 199 8.15 6.21 6.39
C ARG A 199 8.95 5.08 5.74
N THR A 200 8.44 3.86 5.79
CA THR A 200 9.10 2.70 5.17
C THR A 200 9.03 2.77 3.64
N VAL A 201 7.87 3.18 3.10
CA VAL A 201 7.63 3.25 1.65
C VAL A 201 8.38 4.42 1.01
N PHE A 202 8.26 5.62 1.57
CA PHE A 202 8.82 6.83 0.98
C PHE A 202 10.20 7.22 1.51
N LYS A 203 10.64 6.70 2.66
CA LYS A 203 11.93 7.00 3.29
C LYS A 203 12.16 8.53 3.38
N ASP A 204 13.29 9.02 2.87
CA ASP A 204 13.66 10.43 2.87
C ASP A 204 12.76 11.30 1.97
N ASN A 205 11.97 10.69 1.08
CA ASN A 205 11.02 11.40 0.24
C ASN A 205 9.69 11.69 0.92
N LEU A 206 9.44 11.14 2.13
CA LEU A 206 8.27 11.51 2.92
C LEU A 206 8.41 12.96 3.39
N LYS A 207 7.45 13.81 3.05
CA LYS A 207 7.45 15.20 3.49
C LYS A 207 6.63 15.39 4.77
N ASP A 208 5.34 15.08 4.71
CA ASP A 208 4.39 15.29 5.81
C ASP A 208 3.27 14.25 5.74
N ILE A 209 2.67 13.92 6.88
CA ILE A 209 1.50 13.04 6.98
C ILE A 209 0.52 13.58 8.02
N PHE A 210 -0.78 13.47 7.71
CA PHE A 210 -1.89 14.00 8.49
C PHE A 210 -2.97 12.95 8.63
N PHE A 211 -3.61 12.94 9.80
CA PHE A 211 -4.64 11.97 10.16
C PHE A 211 -5.89 12.68 10.62
N GLU A 212 -7.03 12.24 10.11
CA GLU A 212 -8.30 12.90 10.34
C GLU A 212 -9.37 11.86 10.64
N LYS A 213 -10.17 12.14 11.67
CA LYS A 213 -11.26 11.28 12.11
C LYS A 213 -12.46 12.15 12.45
N TYR A 214 -13.62 11.80 11.92
CA TYR A 214 -14.88 12.52 12.16
C TYR A 214 -16.03 11.56 12.39
N LYS A 215 -17.06 12.05 13.09
CA LYS A 215 -18.41 11.51 13.05
C LYS A 215 -19.25 12.26 12.03
N LEU A 216 -20.13 11.54 11.35
CA LEU A 216 -21.16 12.12 10.48
C LEU A 216 -22.48 12.28 11.25
N GLU A 217 -23.50 12.86 10.62
CA GLU A 217 -24.82 13.10 11.24
C GLU A 217 -25.54 11.81 11.67
N ASP A 218 -25.28 10.71 10.98
CA ASP A 218 -25.78 9.37 11.32
C ASP A 218 -25.05 8.72 12.51
N GLY A 219 -24.03 9.39 13.05
CA GLY A 219 -23.18 8.93 14.14
C GLY A 219 -22.04 7.99 13.73
N LYS A 220 -21.95 7.61 12.45
CA LYS A 220 -20.90 6.74 11.91
C LYS A 220 -19.60 7.51 11.71
N GLU A 221 -18.48 6.81 11.79
CA GLU A 221 -17.17 7.44 11.68
C GLU A 221 -16.64 7.42 10.24
N VAL A 222 -15.81 8.40 9.91
CA VAL A 222 -15.03 8.46 8.68
C VAL A 222 -13.59 8.79 9.03
N TYR A 223 -12.67 8.11 8.37
CA TYR A 223 -11.24 8.19 8.62
C TYR A 223 -10.55 8.64 7.34
N ASN A 224 -9.59 9.54 7.45
CA ASN A 224 -8.81 10.01 6.31
C ASN A 224 -7.35 10.16 6.70
N ILE A 225 -6.46 9.65 5.86
CA ILE A 225 -5.01 9.79 6.00
C ILE A 225 -4.50 10.49 4.75
N CYS A 226 -3.79 11.59 4.92
CA CYS A 226 -3.24 12.36 3.82
C CYS A 226 -1.73 12.51 3.99
N CYS A 227 -0.98 12.21 2.95
CA CYS A 227 0.47 12.17 2.94
C CYS A 227 1.00 12.95 1.74
N PHE A 228 2.01 13.78 1.98
CA PHE A 228 2.78 14.48 0.96
C PHE A 228 4.15 13.84 0.83
N PHE A 229 4.59 13.61 -0.40
CA PHE A 229 5.87 12.98 -0.68
C PHE A 229 6.46 13.49 -2.00
N TRP A 230 7.74 13.20 -2.20
CA TRP A 230 8.43 13.46 -3.47
C TRP A 230 8.55 12.16 -4.26
N ASP A 231 8.31 12.20 -5.56
CA ASP A 231 8.65 11.07 -6.43
C ASP A 231 10.17 11.02 -6.67
N GLU A 232 10.64 10.01 -7.41
CA GLU A 232 12.07 9.86 -7.69
C GLU A 232 12.65 10.93 -8.61
N LYS A 233 11.79 11.66 -9.31
CA LYS A 233 12.17 12.79 -10.17
C LYS A 233 12.23 14.10 -9.37
N GLY A 234 11.82 14.07 -8.10
CA GLY A 234 11.79 15.23 -7.21
C GLY A 234 10.51 16.08 -7.34
N GLU A 235 9.47 15.58 -8.01
CA GLU A 235 8.17 16.24 -8.10
C GLU A 235 7.30 15.91 -6.88
N GLY A 236 6.51 16.88 -6.44
CA GLY A 236 5.70 16.77 -5.23
C GLY A 236 4.33 16.17 -5.49
N TRP A 237 3.97 15.15 -4.72
CA TRP A 237 2.71 14.41 -4.82
C TRP A 237 1.96 14.34 -3.49
N THR A 238 0.65 14.14 -3.59
CA THR A 238 -0.25 13.87 -2.47
C THR A 238 -0.89 12.51 -2.67
N VAL A 239 -0.85 11.68 -1.64
CA VAL A 239 -1.72 10.51 -1.51
C VAL A 239 -2.66 10.71 -0.34
N SER A 240 -3.95 10.48 -0.56
CA SER A 240 -4.96 10.50 0.49
C SER A 240 -5.75 9.21 0.48
N ALA A 241 -6.08 8.65 1.64
CA ALA A 241 -6.87 7.44 1.76
C ALA A 241 -7.97 7.64 2.79
N ALA A 242 -9.23 7.56 2.35
CA ALA A 242 -10.40 7.67 3.19
C ALA A 242 -11.14 6.33 3.31
N TYR A 243 -11.60 6.01 4.51
CA TYR A 243 -12.16 4.70 4.84
C TYR A 243 -13.50 4.83 5.57
N ARG A 244 -14.42 3.91 5.25
CA ARG A 244 -15.68 3.70 5.98
C ARG A 244 -15.82 2.21 6.28
N PHE A 245 -16.17 1.90 7.53
CA PHE A 245 -16.39 0.56 8.02
C PHE A 245 -17.87 0.40 8.35
N GLY A 246 -18.66 0.01 7.34
CA GLY A 246 -20.08 -0.26 7.48
C GLY A 246 -20.35 -1.53 8.30
N LYS A 247 -21.61 -1.92 8.41
CA LYS A 247 -21.98 -3.19 9.04
C LYS A 247 -21.66 -4.37 8.15
N LYS A 248 -21.87 -4.25 6.84
CA LYS A 248 -21.61 -5.32 5.86
C LYS A 248 -20.36 -5.07 5.05
N ASN A 249 -20.13 -3.82 4.65
CA ASN A 249 -19.10 -3.48 3.68
C ASN A 249 -18.05 -2.57 4.28
N LEU A 250 -16.82 -2.81 3.86
CA LEU A 250 -15.69 -1.92 4.06
C LEU A 250 -15.43 -1.25 2.71
N VAL A 251 -15.29 0.07 2.70
CA VAL A 251 -15.01 0.83 1.48
C VAL A 251 -13.80 1.74 1.70
N GLU A 252 -12.96 1.83 0.68
CA GLU A 252 -11.78 2.69 0.64
C GLU A 252 -11.80 3.59 -0.59
N PHE A 253 -11.27 4.80 -0.42
CA PHE A 253 -11.08 5.79 -1.49
C PHE A 253 -9.65 6.33 -1.40
N ILE A 254 -8.82 6.07 -2.42
CA ILE A 254 -7.40 6.42 -2.44
C ILE A 254 -7.15 7.45 -3.54
N GLY A 255 -6.95 8.71 -3.17
CA GLY A 255 -6.65 9.82 -4.06
C GLY A 255 -5.14 9.96 -4.29
N ILE A 256 -4.71 10.06 -5.55
CA ILE A 256 -3.31 10.28 -5.92
C ILE A 256 -3.25 11.42 -6.95
N GLY A 257 -2.57 12.51 -6.62
CA GLY A 257 -2.47 13.69 -7.48
C GLY A 257 -1.30 14.61 -7.12
N PRO A 258 -0.97 15.57 -7.99
CA PRO A 258 0.16 16.46 -7.78
C PRO A 258 -0.09 17.36 -6.56
N ALA A 259 0.94 17.58 -5.75
CA ALA A 259 0.85 18.41 -4.55
C ALA A 259 0.68 19.91 -4.88
N ARG A 260 0.97 20.31 -6.13
CA ARG A 260 0.80 21.67 -6.63
C ARG A 260 -0.06 21.64 -7.87
N HIS A 261 -0.91 22.67 -8.02
CA HIS A 261 -1.72 22.90 -9.22
C HIS A 261 -2.72 21.77 -9.57
N GLY A 262 -2.97 20.81 -8.66
CA GLY A 262 -4.01 19.78 -8.79
C GLY A 262 -5.17 19.97 -7.80
N PRO A 263 -6.16 19.05 -7.84
CA PRO A 263 -7.25 19.02 -6.87
C PRO A 263 -6.74 18.65 -5.47
N ASP A 264 -7.44 19.08 -4.43
CA ASP A 264 -7.14 18.69 -3.05
C ASP A 264 -7.57 17.22 -2.82
N MET A 265 -6.64 16.29 -2.98
CA MET A 265 -6.89 14.85 -2.81
C MET A 265 -7.41 14.51 -1.41
N GLY A 266 -6.91 15.20 -0.38
CA GLY A 266 -7.35 15.05 1.01
C GLY A 266 -8.83 15.33 1.15
N LYS A 267 -9.27 16.46 0.61
CA LYS A 267 -10.67 16.86 0.60
C LYS A 267 -11.53 15.92 -0.23
N LEU A 268 -11.09 15.54 -1.44
CA LEU A 268 -11.89 14.73 -2.35
C LEU A 268 -12.18 13.34 -1.77
N THR A 269 -11.17 12.63 -1.28
CA THR A 269 -11.37 11.28 -0.70
C THR A 269 -12.25 11.34 0.55
N LEU A 270 -12.00 12.30 1.45
CA LEU A 270 -12.80 12.48 2.65
C LEU A 270 -14.25 12.83 2.31
N TYR A 271 -14.47 13.70 1.32
CA TYR A 271 -15.80 14.04 0.81
C TYR A 271 -16.52 12.79 0.29
N THR A 272 -15.89 12.04 -0.60
CA THR A 272 -16.50 10.85 -1.19
C THR A 272 -16.85 9.82 -0.13
N ALA A 273 -15.92 9.52 0.78
CA ALA A 273 -16.16 8.61 1.90
C ALA A 273 -17.27 9.09 2.84
N ALA A 274 -17.35 10.41 3.11
CA ALA A 274 -18.40 10.98 3.95
C ALA A 274 -19.81 10.93 3.32
N THR A 275 -19.91 10.71 2.00
CA THR A 275 -21.20 10.52 1.32
C THR A 275 -21.60 9.05 1.19
N TYR A 276 -20.75 8.12 1.65
CA TYR A 276 -21.05 6.70 1.61
C TYR A 276 -22.18 6.33 2.57
N GLU A 277 -23.24 5.75 2.00
CA GLU A 277 -24.39 5.19 2.69
C GLU A 277 -24.48 3.69 2.39
N GLU A 278 -24.70 2.90 3.44
CA GLU A 278 -24.93 1.46 3.35
C GLU A 278 -26.39 1.13 3.67
N TYR A 279 -26.93 0.15 2.95
CA TYR A 279 -28.32 -0.30 3.03
C TYR A 279 -28.41 -1.78 3.43
N GLU A 280 -29.64 -2.29 3.48
CA GLU A 280 -29.93 -3.61 4.06
C GLU A 280 -29.69 -4.79 3.11
N GLU A 281 -29.64 -4.60 1.79
CA GLU A 281 -29.47 -5.70 0.83
C GLU A 281 -27.99 -6.10 0.67
N GLU A 282 -27.73 -7.19 -0.04
CA GLU A 282 -26.37 -7.60 -0.40
C GLU A 282 -25.90 -6.86 -1.64
N ARG A 283 -24.61 -6.54 -1.71
CA ARG A 283 -24.03 -5.87 -2.87
C ARG A 283 -23.93 -6.81 -4.08
N HIS A 284 -24.15 -6.25 -5.26
CA HIS A 284 -23.90 -6.88 -6.56
C HIS A 284 -22.54 -6.47 -7.15
N MET A 285 -22.00 -5.32 -6.71
CA MET A 285 -20.68 -4.79 -7.06
C MET A 285 -19.63 -5.13 -5.99
N GLY A 286 -18.36 -5.24 -6.39
CA GLY A 286 -17.24 -5.55 -5.51
C GLY A 286 -16.65 -6.94 -5.77
N TYR A 287 -15.56 -7.25 -5.07
CA TYR A 287 -14.73 -8.42 -5.38
C TYR A 287 -14.79 -9.53 -4.31
N GLY A 288 -15.99 -9.85 -3.81
CA GLY A 288 -16.28 -11.03 -2.96
C GLY A 288 -15.35 -11.27 -1.75
N GLU A 289 -15.39 -12.48 -1.20
CA GLU A 289 -14.56 -12.89 -0.05
C GLU A 289 -13.06 -12.92 -0.40
N ARG A 290 -12.22 -12.43 0.53
CA ARG A 290 -10.76 -12.29 0.36
C ARG A 290 -10.02 -13.53 0.89
N ASP A 291 -10.25 -14.70 0.31
CA ASP A 291 -9.42 -15.86 0.68
C ASP A 291 -8.03 -15.77 0.01
N GLY A 292 -6.97 -15.80 0.82
CA GLY A 292 -5.58 -15.92 0.37
C GLY A 292 -4.96 -14.77 -0.44
N THR A 293 -5.64 -13.62 -0.61
CA THR A 293 -5.12 -12.54 -1.48
C THR A 293 -4.03 -11.69 -0.81
N VAL A 294 -2.84 -11.73 -1.41
CA VAL A 294 -1.69 -10.89 -1.04
C VAL A 294 -1.54 -9.74 -2.03
N TYR A 295 -1.50 -8.51 -1.52
CA TYR A 295 -1.20 -7.30 -2.28
C TYR A 295 0.25 -6.90 -2.08
N ARG A 296 0.74 -6.13 -3.05
CA ARG A 296 2.05 -5.52 -2.93
C ARG A 296 2.10 -4.59 -1.73
N GLY A 297 3.19 -4.65 -0.98
CA GLY A 297 3.36 -3.84 0.23
C GLY A 297 2.65 -4.37 1.48
N MET A 298 2.05 -5.57 1.43
CA MET A 298 1.44 -6.18 2.63
C MET A 298 2.47 -6.51 3.73
N SER A 299 3.73 -6.76 3.38
CA SER A 299 4.80 -7.04 4.35
C SER A 299 5.08 -5.90 5.33
N VAL A 300 4.64 -4.68 5.01
CA VAL A 300 4.81 -3.46 5.81
C VAL A 300 3.47 -2.84 6.21
N TRP A 301 2.37 -3.59 6.11
CA TRP A 301 1.01 -3.09 6.24
C TRP A 301 0.16 -3.97 7.18
N ASP A 302 -0.35 -3.37 8.25
CA ASP A 302 -1.10 -4.09 9.30
C ASP A 302 -2.58 -4.36 8.94
N TYR A 303 -3.07 -3.87 7.81
CA TYR A 303 -4.48 -3.92 7.43
C TYR A 303 -4.70 -4.82 6.22
N PRO A 304 -4.70 -6.16 6.39
CA PRO A 304 -4.84 -7.12 5.30
C PRO A 304 -6.26 -7.16 4.71
N TRP A 305 -7.12 -6.19 5.01
CA TRP A 305 -8.43 -5.98 4.36
C TRP A 305 -8.47 -4.69 3.52
N LEU A 306 -7.37 -3.92 3.51
CA LEU A 306 -7.23 -2.67 2.78
C LEU A 306 -6.04 -2.72 1.85
N HIS A 307 -6.04 -1.91 0.79
CA HIS A 307 -4.83 -1.70 0.00
C HIS A 307 -3.87 -0.78 0.75
N ASN A 308 -2.57 -0.96 0.53
CA ASN A 308 -1.56 -0.04 1.05
C ASN A 308 -1.52 1.21 0.16
N PRO A 309 -2.06 2.36 0.61
CA PRO A 309 -2.20 3.54 -0.26
C PRO A 309 -0.85 4.14 -0.63
N PHE A 310 0.15 3.99 0.25
CA PHE A 310 1.48 4.54 0.04
C PHE A 310 2.22 3.80 -1.08
N VAL A 311 2.10 2.47 -1.11
CA VAL A 311 2.67 1.65 -2.20
C VAL A 311 1.97 1.96 -3.51
N LEU A 312 0.63 1.97 -3.54
CA LEU A 312 -0.11 2.33 -4.76
C LEU A 312 0.30 3.71 -5.29
N ALA A 313 0.46 4.69 -4.41
CA ALA A 313 0.91 6.03 -4.80
C ALA A 313 2.33 6.03 -5.34
N TYR A 314 3.26 5.34 -4.68
CA TYR A 314 4.64 5.22 -5.16
C TYR A 314 4.68 4.61 -6.56
N GLU A 315 3.97 3.51 -6.79
CA GLU A 315 3.99 2.82 -8.09
C GLU A 315 3.36 3.67 -9.19
N CYS A 316 2.23 4.29 -8.87
CA CYS A 316 1.51 5.16 -9.78
C CYS A 316 2.38 6.31 -10.31
N VAL A 317 3.17 6.96 -9.44
CA VAL A 317 3.91 8.18 -9.83
C VAL A 317 5.30 7.88 -10.39
N ASN A 318 5.89 6.75 -10.01
CA ASN A 318 7.22 6.35 -10.47
C ASN A 318 7.20 5.39 -11.67
N ASP A 319 6.02 4.88 -12.05
CA ASP A 319 5.83 3.93 -13.16
C ASP A 319 6.72 2.67 -13.00
N ARG A 320 6.83 2.19 -11.76
CA ARG A 320 7.63 1.01 -11.41
C ARG A 320 7.13 0.38 -10.12
N ASN A 321 7.43 -0.90 -9.96
CA ASN A 321 7.01 -1.63 -8.78
C ASN A 321 7.74 -1.17 -7.50
N TRP A 322 7.03 -1.13 -6.38
CA TRP A 322 7.63 -0.89 -5.06
C TRP A 322 8.04 -2.20 -4.40
N PHE A 323 9.21 -2.23 -3.78
CA PHE A 323 9.66 -3.40 -3.04
C PHE A 323 10.38 -3.06 -1.73
N GLN A 324 10.18 -3.91 -0.72
CA GLN A 324 10.87 -3.78 0.56
C GLN A 324 12.28 -4.40 0.50
N LYS A 325 13.28 -3.55 0.29
CA LYS A 325 14.69 -3.96 0.18
C LYS A 325 15.28 -4.42 1.51
N LYS A 326 16.02 -5.52 1.49
CA LYS A 326 17.09 -5.81 2.47
C LYS A 326 18.22 -4.82 2.21
N GLU A 327 18.66 -4.19 3.29
CA GLU A 327 19.85 -3.36 3.32
C GLU A 327 20.83 -4.00 4.31
N LEU A 328 22.13 -3.76 4.09
CA LEU A 328 23.16 -4.16 5.04
C LEU A 328 23.00 -3.34 6.31
N GLU A 329 22.94 -4.00 7.47
CA GLU A 329 22.88 -3.31 8.76
C GLU A 329 24.27 -2.84 9.18
N THR A 330 25.30 -3.61 8.80
CA THR A 330 26.70 -3.31 9.07
C THR A 330 27.59 -3.64 7.88
N ALA A 331 28.75 -2.99 7.80
CA ALA A 331 29.74 -3.28 6.76
C ALA A 331 30.37 -4.68 6.90
N GLU A 332 30.25 -5.33 8.06
CA GLU A 332 30.78 -6.67 8.31
C GLU A 332 29.93 -7.78 7.65
N GLU A 333 28.70 -7.45 7.24
CA GLU A 333 27.81 -8.33 6.49
C GLU A 333 28.18 -8.45 5.01
N ASP A 334 29.09 -7.61 4.50
CA ASP A 334 29.47 -7.61 3.10
C ASP A 334 30.65 -8.56 2.84
N TYR A 335 30.37 -9.73 2.27
CA TYR A 335 31.34 -10.79 1.99
C TYR A 335 31.36 -11.16 0.50
N ALA A 336 32.49 -11.68 0.03
CA ALA A 336 32.63 -12.17 -1.34
C ALA A 336 31.85 -13.48 -1.51
N ILE A 337 30.92 -13.52 -2.46
CA ILE A 337 30.08 -14.69 -2.70
C ILE A 337 30.90 -15.80 -3.36
N GLN A 338 30.69 -17.03 -2.87
CA GLN A 338 31.27 -18.24 -3.43
C GLN A 338 30.26 -18.91 -4.35
N TRP A 339 30.51 -18.84 -5.65
CA TRP A 339 29.63 -19.39 -6.68
C TRP A 339 29.93 -20.86 -6.93
N ARG A 340 28.88 -21.64 -7.18
CA ARG A 340 28.94 -23.07 -7.50
C ARG A 340 28.98 -23.32 -9.00
N GLU A 341 28.51 -22.36 -9.79
CA GLU A 341 28.59 -22.38 -11.25
C GLU A 341 29.19 -21.07 -11.81
N PRO A 342 29.75 -21.07 -13.04
CA PRO A 342 30.53 -19.94 -13.55
C PRO A 342 29.76 -18.94 -14.41
N VAL A 343 28.53 -19.25 -14.85
CA VAL A 343 27.78 -18.47 -15.84
C VAL A 343 27.03 -17.31 -15.20
N LEU A 344 26.19 -17.54 -14.17
CA LEU A 344 25.48 -16.44 -13.50
C LEU A 344 26.43 -15.36 -12.94
N PRO A 345 27.55 -15.68 -12.26
CA PRO A 345 28.47 -14.63 -11.82
C PRO A 345 29.12 -13.86 -12.97
N ALA A 346 29.35 -14.47 -14.13
CA ALA A 346 29.86 -13.73 -15.28
C ALA A 346 28.84 -12.70 -15.77
N VAL A 347 27.57 -13.10 -15.87
CA VAL A 347 26.46 -12.20 -16.25
C VAL A 347 26.26 -11.10 -15.21
N ILE A 348 26.29 -11.41 -13.91
CA ILE A 348 26.16 -10.42 -12.84
C ILE A 348 27.28 -9.38 -12.92
N LYS A 349 28.52 -9.80 -13.17
CA LYS A 349 29.64 -8.87 -13.34
C LYS A 349 29.45 -7.95 -14.53
N GLU A 350 28.93 -8.46 -15.64
CA GLU A 350 28.63 -7.65 -16.81
C GLU A 350 27.48 -6.68 -16.54
N ALA A 351 26.35 -7.16 -16.00
CA ALA A 351 25.16 -6.36 -15.74
C ALA A 351 25.38 -5.23 -14.73
N LEU A 352 26.28 -5.44 -13.76
CA LEU A 352 26.56 -4.48 -12.69
C LEU A 352 27.92 -3.77 -12.83
N ASP A 353 28.65 -3.99 -13.93
CA ASP A 353 29.98 -3.43 -14.21
C ASP A 353 31.01 -3.67 -13.09
N ILE A 354 31.18 -4.95 -12.69
CA ILE A 354 32.04 -5.37 -11.57
C ILE A 354 33.36 -5.96 -12.09
N GLU A 355 34.48 -5.27 -11.80
CA GLU A 355 35.83 -5.74 -12.18
C GLU A 355 36.43 -6.78 -11.19
N GLY A 356 35.87 -6.91 -9.98
CA GLY A 356 36.40 -7.71 -8.86
C GLY A 356 35.58 -8.95 -8.49
N ASP A 357 35.66 -9.34 -7.22
CA ASP A 357 34.76 -10.35 -6.64
C ASP A 357 33.35 -9.76 -6.49
N ILE A 358 32.32 -10.57 -6.73
CA ILE A 358 30.94 -10.15 -6.47
C ILE A 358 30.72 -10.20 -4.97
N MET A 359 30.36 -9.05 -4.41
CA MET A 359 30.08 -8.91 -2.99
C MET A 359 28.60 -9.16 -2.70
N TYR A 360 28.27 -9.49 -1.45
CA TYR A 360 26.86 -9.67 -1.05
C TYR A 360 26.04 -8.40 -1.29
N SER A 361 26.63 -7.22 -1.08
CA SER A 361 26.00 -5.94 -1.43
C SER A 361 25.66 -5.78 -2.92
N ASP A 362 26.38 -6.48 -3.81
CA ASP A 362 26.11 -6.44 -5.25
C ASP A 362 24.89 -7.28 -5.62
N VAL A 363 24.73 -8.48 -5.06
CA VAL A 363 23.54 -9.31 -5.34
C VAL A 363 22.27 -8.72 -4.75
N LEU A 364 22.36 -7.90 -3.70
CA LEU A 364 21.22 -7.14 -3.18
C LEU A 364 20.66 -6.11 -4.19
N LYS A 365 21.39 -5.81 -5.27
CA LYS A 365 20.90 -4.95 -6.37
C LYS A 365 20.07 -5.72 -7.40
N ILE A 366 20.01 -7.04 -7.31
CA ILE A 366 19.25 -7.91 -8.23
C ILE A 366 17.83 -8.05 -7.68
N GLU A 367 16.86 -7.49 -8.40
CA GLU A 367 15.45 -7.37 -8.02
C GLU A 367 14.53 -8.22 -8.90
N GLY A 368 14.93 -8.44 -10.15
CA GLY A 368 14.29 -9.37 -11.09
C GLY A 368 15.32 -10.23 -11.82
N LEU A 369 15.03 -11.51 -11.97
CA LEU A 369 15.92 -12.47 -12.62
C LEU A 369 15.12 -13.45 -13.50
N GLU A 370 15.53 -13.57 -14.76
CA GLU A 370 15.11 -14.68 -15.61
C GLU A 370 16.34 -15.52 -16.00
N VAL A 371 16.25 -16.84 -15.89
CA VAL A 371 17.26 -17.78 -16.38
C VAL A 371 16.58 -18.79 -17.30
N ILE A 372 16.82 -18.66 -18.61
CA ILE A 372 16.02 -19.34 -19.63
C ILE A 372 16.94 -20.07 -20.60
N GLU A 373 16.83 -21.40 -20.63
CA GLU A 373 17.34 -22.26 -21.70
C GLU A 373 16.23 -22.49 -22.71
N ALA A 374 16.41 -22.01 -23.94
CA ALA A 374 15.42 -22.13 -25.01
C ALA A 374 16.05 -22.53 -26.34
N VAL A 375 15.24 -23.08 -27.23
CA VAL A 375 15.69 -23.53 -28.55
C VAL A 375 16.27 -22.33 -29.32
N ARG A 376 17.58 -22.38 -29.61
CA ARG A 376 18.41 -21.40 -30.35
C ARG A 376 18.93 -20.19 -29.60
N PHE A 377 18.48 -19.92 -28.38
CA PHE A 377 19.03 -18.83 -27.59
C PHE A 377 18.79 -19.06 -26.11
N ASP A 378 19.89 -19.09 -25.37
CA ASP A 378 19.89 -19.05 -23.92
C ASP A 378 20.08 -17.61 -23.49
N TYR A 379 19.39 -17.21 -22.44
CA TYR A 379 19.61 -15.88 -21.88
C TYR A 379 19.40 -15.83 -20.38
N CYS A 380 20.00 -14.80 -19.81
CA CYS A 380 19.70 -14.31 -18.49
C CYS A 380 19.11 -12.91 -18.62
N ASN A 381 18.04 -12.61 -17.88
CA ASN A 381 17.58 -11.23 -17.71
C ASN A 381 17.84 -10.80 -16.28
N ILE A 382 18.51 -9.66 -16.08
CA ILE A 382 18.72 -9.04 -14.78
C ILE A 382 18.07 -7.66 -14.81
N ASN A 383 17.11 -7.43 -13.92
CA ASN A 383 16.42 -6.14 -13.75
C ASN A 383 15.83 -5.55 -15.06
N GLY A 384 15.40 -6.40 -15.98
CA GLY A 384 14.82 -6.01 -17.28
C GLY A 384 15.81 -6.00 -18.44
N GLU A 385 17.12 -6.07 -18.18
CA GLU A 385 18.14 -6.14 -19.22
C GLU A 385 18.50 -7.59 -19.56
N ARG A 386 18.58 -7.90 -20.85
CA ARG A 386 18.85 -9.25 -21.35
C ARG A 386 20.31 -9.42 -21.76
N PHE A 387 20.91 -10.50 -21.30
CA PHE A 387 22.25 -10.96 -21.61
C PHE A 387 22.15 -12.33 -22.28
N ASP A 388 22.77 -12.49 -23.44
CA ASP A 388 22.86 -13.80 -24.09
C ASP A 388 23.87 -14.66 -23.32
N THR A 389 23.48 -15.91 -23.05
CA THR A 389 24.28 -16.84 -22.24
C THR A 389 24.41 -18.18 -22.95
N ASP A 390 25.16 -19.09 -22.37
CA ASP A 390 25.11 -20.51 -22.74
C ASP A 390 24.97 -21.33 -21.45
N TRP A 391 23.75 -21.77 -21.15
CA TRP A 391 23.48 -22.49 -19.90
C TRP A 391 24.08 -23.91 -19.92
N LYS A 392 24.70 -24.35 -21.01
CA LYS A 392 25.47 -25.60 -21.09
C LYS A 392 26.76 -25.56 -20.29
N ASP A 393 27.30 -24.36 -20.03
CA ASP A 393 28.57 -24.19 -19.36
C ASP A 393 28.47 -24.33 -17.83
N ILE A 394 27.24 -24.49 -17.30
CA ILE A 394 27.01 -24.81 -15.88
C ILE A 394 27.18 -26.31 -15.62
N PRO A 395 27.68 -26.72 -14.44
CA PRO A 395 27.86 -28.12 -14.11
C PRO A 395 26.53 -28.89 -13.94
N ASN A 396 25.47 -28.19 -13.48
CA ASN A 396 24.07 -28.66 -13.42
C ASN A 396 23.15 -27.53 -12.95
N GLY A 397 21.86 -27.61 -13.28
CA GLY A 397 20.87 -26.61 -12.88
C GLY A 397 20.64 -26.48 -11.37
N ASN A 398 20.82 -27.53 -10.56
CA ASN A 398 20.64 -27.41 -9.10
C ASN A 398 21.72 -26.51 -8.46
N ALA A 399 22.94 -26.48 -9.01
CA ALA A 399 23.98 -25.55 -8.57
C ALA A 399 23.57 -24.09 -8.83
N LEU A 400 22.99 -23.82 -10.01
CA LEU A 400 22.43 -22.52 -10.36
C LEU A 400 21.32 -22.11 -9.39
N ILE A 401 20.38 -23.00 -9.04
CA ILE A 401 19.33 -22.68 -8.05
C ILE A 401 19.90 -22.30 -6.68
N GLN A 402 20.95 -22.98 -6.22
CA GLN A 402 21.59 -22.66 -4.94
C GLN A 402 22.37 -21.34 -4.98
N ASP A 403 22.81 -20.90 -6.15
CA ASP A 403 23.47 -19.61 -6.34
C ASP A 403 22.43 -18.48 -6.45
N ILE A 404 21.30 -18.72 -7.14
CA ILE A 404 20.14 -17.80 -7.18
C ILE A 404 19.59 -17.53 -5.79
N SER A 405 19.58 -18.52 -4.88
CA SER A 405 19.09 -18.31 -3.51
C SER A 405 19.91 -17.30 -2.70
N MET A 406 21.08 -16.88 -3.18
CA MET A 406 21.88 -15.81 -2.55
C MET A 406 21.33 -14.40 -2.84
N CYS A 407 20.49 -14.24 -3.86
CA CYS A 407 19.92 -12.95 -4.27
C CYS A 407 18.68 -12.60 -3.41
N GLU A 408 18.87 -12.30 -2.12
CA GLU A 408 17.76 -12.10 -1.15
C GLU A 408 16.81 -10.92 -1.44
N ASN A 409 17.19 -10.00 -2.34
CA ASN A 409 16.32 -8.92 -2.82
C ASN A 409 15.57 -9.27 -4.10
N LEU A 410 15.54 -10.53 -4.49
CA LEU A 410 14.80 -10.97 -5.67
C LEU A 410 13.29 -10.96 -5.40
N TYR A 411 12.55 -10.20 -6.21
CA TYR A 411 11.10 -10.09 -6.13
C TYR A 411 10.37 -10.81 -7.26
N SER A 412 11.00 -10.91 -8.43
CA SER A 412 10.49 -11.67 -9.56
C SER A 412 11.55 -12.64 -10.06
N LEU A 413 11.20 -13.93 -10.11
CA LEU A 413 12.07 -14.99 -10.57
C LEU A 413 11.37 -15.84 -11.61
N ARG A 414 12.01 -15.99 -12.78
CA ARG A 414 11.63 -16.97 -13.78
C ARG A 414 12.76 -17.95 -14.05
N VAL A 415 12.48 -19.24 -13.91
CA VAL A 415 13.43 -20.31 -14.17
C VAL A 415 12.87 -21.26 -15.22
N GLN A 416 13.65 -21.49 -16.27
CA GLN A 416 13.42 -22.53 -17.26
C GLN A 416 14.74 -23.20 -17.61
N ILE A 417 15.18 -24.13 -16.76
CA ILE A 417 16.40 -24.93 -16.94
C ILE A 417 16.01 -26.40 -16.82
N GLY A 418 16.38 -27.19 -17.82
CA GLY A 418 15.83 -28.54 -18.01
C GLY A 418 16.25 -29.57 -16.96
N ASP A 419 17.48 -29.51 -16.46
CA ASP A 419 18.02 -30.53 -15.55
C ASP A 419 17.82 -30.25 -14.05
N VAL A 420 17.11 -29.18 -13.69
CA VAL A 420 16.79 -28.83 -12.29
C VAL A 420 15.78 -29.84 -11.73
N SER A 421 16.09 -30.39 -10.55
CA SER A 421 15.22 -31.32 -9.83
C SER A 421 14.88 -30.87 -8.41
N ASP A 422 15.64 -29.92 -7.86
CA ASP A 422 15.48 -29.42 -6.49
C ASP A 422 15.41 -27.89 -6.47
N PHE A 423 14.21 -27.38 -6.24
CA PHE A 423 13.91 -25.95 -6.10
C PHE A 423 13.87 -25.49 -4.63
N SER A 424 14.12 -26.39 -3.67
CA SER A 424 14.02 -26.06 -2.24
C SER A 424 14.89 -24.88 -1.77
N PRO A 425 16.09 -24.59 -2.35
CA PRO A 425 16.86 -23.40 -1.97
C PRO A 425 16.13 -22.08 -2.23
N LEU A 426 15.19 -22.04 -3.18
CA LEU A 426 14.40 -20.83 -3.44
C LEU A 426 13.53 -20.42 -2.26
N GLY A 427 13.27 -21.31 -1.29
CA GLY A 427 12.55 -20.99 -0.07
C GLY A 427 13.27 -19.99 0.85
N GLU A 428 14.54 -19.70 0.62
CA GLU A 428 15.29 -18.64 1.33
C GLU A 428 14.99 -17.23 0.77
N LEU A 429 14.37 -17.14 -0.42
CA LEU A 429 14.00 -15.88 -1.06
C LEU A 429 12.65 -15.36 -0.51
N GLU A 430 12.59 -15.07 0.79
CA GLU A 430 11.34 -14.71 1.48
C GLU A 430 10.64 -13.45 0.93
N ARG A 431 11.35 -12.62 0.17
CA ARG A 431 10.84 -11.40 -0.49
C ARG A 431 10.19 -11.65 -1.85
N LEU A 432 10.28 -12.87 -2.37
CA LEU A 432 9.78 -13.19 -3.70
C LEU A 432 8.27 -12.96 -3.77
N GLU A 433 7.84 -12.12 -4.71
CA GLU A 433 6.43 -11.83 -4.97
C GLU A 433 5.92 -12.57 -6.21
N GLU A 434 6.81 -12.85 -7.16
CA GLU A 434 6.49 -13.53 -8.41
C GLU A 434 7.48 -14.66 -8.67
N LEU A 435 6.96 -15.88 -8.80
CA LEU A 435 7.74 -17.07 -9.11
C LEU A 435 7.14 -17.78 -10.30
N LYS A 436 7.93 -17.95 -11.36
CA LYS A 436 7.57 -18.80 -12.49
C LYS A 436 8.63 -19.88 -12.69
N ILE A 437 8.23 -21.13 -12.53
CA ILE A 437 9.08 -22.30 -12.76
C ILE A 437 8.52 -23.09 -13.94
N GLN A 438 9.37 -23.29 -14.94
CA GLN A 438 9.11 -24.15 -16.09
C GLN A 438 10.11 -25.31 -16.05
N ALA A 439 9.69 -26.41 -15.43
CA ALA A 439 10.59 -27.52 -15.11
C ALA A 439 10.73 -28.50 -16.28
N GLY A 440 11.96 -28.98 -16.52
CA GLY A 440 12.23 -30.09 -17.44
C GLY A 440 12.21 -31.47 -16.78
N ARG A 441 12.26 -31.54 -15.44
CA ARG A 441 12.17 -32.78 -14.66
C ARG A 441 11.01 -32.73 -13.67
N THR A 442 10.64 -33.91 -13.18
CA THR A 442 9.64 -34.06 -12.12
C THR A 442 10.13 -33.40 -10.82
N VAL A 443 9.37 -32.43 -10.31
CA VAL A 443 9.66 -31.75 -9.03
C VAL A 443 8.90 -32.43 -7.91
N LYS A 444 9.61 -33.02 -6.94
CA LYS A 444 9.00 -33.86 -5.88
C LYS A 444 8.68 -33.10 -4.58
N ASN A 445 9.27 -31.93 -4.38
CA ASN A 445 9.17 -31.20 -3.12
C ASN A 445 8.82 -29.72 -3.36
N LEU A 446 7.62 -29.32 -2.94
CA LEU A 446 7.12 -27.95 -3.02
C LEU A 446 6.92 -27.30 -1.65
N ILE A 447 7.36 -27.95 -0.56
CA ILE A 447 7.20 -27.44 0.81
C ILE A 447 7.95 -26.10 1.00
N PHE A 448 8.96 -25.82 0.17
CA PHE A 448 9.66 -24.53 0.21
C PHE A 448 8.76 -23.33 -0.10
N LEU A 449 7.65 -23.53 -0.84
CA LEU A 449 6.67 -22.48 -1.11
C LEU A 449 5.97 -21.98 0.16
N ASP A 450 5.88 -22.82 1.20
CA ASP A 450 5.28 -22.43 2.49
C ASP A 450 6.09 -21.33 3.20
N LYS A 451 7.36 -21.15 2.84
CA LYS A 451 8.20 -20.05 3.35
C LYS A 451 7.97 -18.73 2.60
N LEU A 452 7.45 -18.79 1.37
CA LEU A 452 7.30 -17.63 0.48
C LEU A 452 5.99 -16.90 0.75
N ASN A 453 5.91 -16.25 1.91
CA ASN A 453 4.69 -15.62 2.40
C ASN A 453 4.21 -14.46 1.51
N ASN A 454 5.15 -13.78 0.84
CA ASN A 454 4.87 -12.62 -0.02
C ASN A 454 4.48 -13.00 -1.45
N LEU A 455 4.42 -14.29 -1.79
CA LEU A 455 4.16 -14.75 -3.16
C LEU A 455 2.74 -14.40 -3.61
N ARG A 456 2.64 -13.60 -4.66
CA ARG A 456 1.41 -13.11 -5.28
C ARG A 456 1.09 -13.83 -6.59
N ILE A 457 2.13 -14.16 -7.35
CA ILE A 457 2.04 -14.91 -8.60
C ILE A 457 2.94 -16.13 -8.46
N CYS A 458 2.38 -17.32 -8.60
CA CYS A 458 3.11 -18.57 -8.63
C CYS A 458 2.65 -19.36 -9.85
N ILE A 459 3.52 -19.52 -10.84
CA ILE A 459 3.24 -20.29 -12.05
C ILE A 459 4.21 -21.45 -12.09
N LEU A 460 3.69 -22.66 -11.91
CA LEU A 460 4.47 -23.89 -11.95
C LEU A 460 3.97 -24.76 -13.10
N GLU A 461 4.81 -24.94 -14.11
CA GLU A 461 4.45 -25.59 -15.37
C GLU A 461 5.55 -26.53 -15.86
N LYS A 462 5.17 -27.49 -16.71
CA LYS A 462 6.14 -28.23 -17.52
C LYS A 462 6.72 -27.29 -18.58
N ALA A 463 8.05 -27.28 -18.73
CA ALA A 463 8.68 -26.53 -19.81
C ALA A 463 8.16 -27.01 -21.17
N SER A 464 7.75 -26.08 -22.04
CA SER A 464 7.29 -26.41 -23.39
C SER A 464 8.39 -27.09 -24.20
N GLN A 465 9.65 -26.78 -23.91
CA GLN A 465 10.85 -27.43 -24.44
C GLN A 465 10.89 -28.91 -24.06
N GLN A 466 10.63 -29.27 -22.79
CA GLN A 466 10.57 -30.67 -22.39
C GLN A 466 9.42 -31.40 -23.08
N THR A 467 8.25 -30.77 -23.23
CA THR A 467 7.13 -31.33 -23.99
C THR A 467 7.49 -31.59 -25.46
N TYR A 468 8.25 -30.68 -26.08
CA TYR A 468 8.79 -30.87 -27.42
C TYR A 468 9.78 -32.04 -27.47
N VAL A 469 10.74 -32.10 -26.55
CA VAL A 469 11.73 -33.19 -26.44
C VAL A 469 11.06 -34.55 -26.29
N ASP A 470 10.06 -34.67 -25.42
CA ASP A 470 9.32 -35.91 -25.20
C ASP A 470 8.57 -36.39 -26.46
N SER A 471 8.21 -35.48 -27.35
CA SER A 471 7.52 -35.81 -28.61
C SER A 471 8.45 -36.37 -29.70
N LEU A 472 9.77 -36.20 -29.56
CA LEU A 472 10.75 -36.62 -30.58
C LEU A 472 11.01 -38.13 -30.53
N SER A 473 11.15 -38.77 -31.69
CA SER A 473 11.66 -40.16 -31.78
C SER A 473 13.13 -40.25 -31.32
N ASP A 474 13.64 -41.43 -30.90
CA ASP A 474 15.00 -41.54 -30.32
C ASP A 474 16.07 -41.05 -31.29
N LYS A 475 15.91 -41.45 -32.55
CA LYS A 475 16.78 -41.06 -33.64
C LYS A 475 16.75 -39.57 -33.95
N LEU A 476 15.58 -38.93 -33.82
CA LEU A 476 15.42 -37.50 -34.06
C LEU A 476 15.97 -36.68 -32.88
N TRP A 477 15.84 -37.19 -31.66
CA TRP A 477 16.42 -36.60 -30.46
C TRP A 477 17.94 -36.57 -30.53
N GLU A 478 18.59 -37.69 -30.85
CA GLU A 478 20.05 -37.76 -31.00
C GLU A 478 20.57 -36.73 -32.04
N GLN A 479 19.87 -36.59 -33.16
CA GLN A 479 20.20 -35.57 -34.18
C GLN A 479 19.93 -34.13 -33.69
N THR A 480 18.84 -33.90 -32.96
CA THR A 480 18.48 -32.57 -32.45
C THR A 480 19.43 -32.10 -31.35
N CYS A 481 19.93 -33.00 -30.49
CA CYS A 481 20.98 -32.69 -29.53
C CYS A 481 22.28 -32.27 -30.20
N GLU A 482 22.67 -32.94 -31.30
CA GLU A 482 23.87 -32.62 -32.07
C GLU A 482 23.71 -31.32 -32.90
N GLU A 483 22.51 -31.01 -33.40
CA GLU A 483 22.27 -29.90 -34.33
C GLU A 483 21.80 -28.59 -33.66
N GLU A 484 20.91 -28.65 -32.65
CA GLU A 484 20.28 -27.46 -32.04
C GLU A 484 20.87 -27.15 -30.64
N GLY A 485 21.73 -28.03 -30.10
CA GLY A 485 22.45 -27.80 -28.86
C GLY A 485 21.52 -27.54 -27.66
N LEU A 486 20.58 -28.45 -27.36
CA LEU A 486 19.92 -28.49 -26.05
C LEU A 486 20.72 -29.44 -25.17
N SER A 487 21.23 -28.99 -24.01
CA SER A 487 22.14 -29.83 -23.19
C SER A 487 21.52 -30.34 -21.90
N SER A 488 20.59 -29.59 -21.30
CA SER A 488 20.09 -29.94 -19.96
C SER A 488 18.77 -30.72 -20.02
N PHE A 489 17.93 -30.49 -21.03
CA PHE A 489 16.72 -31.29 -21.29
C PHE A 489 17.08 -32.70 -21.79
N ARG A 490 16.35 -33.73 -21.33
CA ARG A 490 16.64 -35.14 -21.65
C ARG A 490 15.38 -35.91 -22.03
N LYS A 491 15.55 -36.94 -22.86
CA LYS A 491 14.46 -37.77 -23.37
C LYS A 491 13.81 -38.72 -22.35
N GLU A 492 14.53 -39.10 -21.29
CA GLU A 492 13.99 -40.02 -20.27
C GLU A 492 13.06 -39.27 -19.30
N TYR A 493 11.78 -39.14 -19.68
CA TYR A 493 10.70 -38.74 -18.77
C TYR A 493 10.42 -39.87 -17.76
N ASP A 494 10.53 -39.59 -16.46
CA ASP A 494 10.67 -40.60 -15.39
C ASP A 494 9.36 -41.11 -14.73
N GLY A 495 8.19 -40.59 -15.10
CA GLY A 495 6.87 -41.13 -14.74
C GLY A 495 6.30 -40.81 -13.33
N GLU A 496 4.96 -40.80 -13.26
CA GLU A 496 3.94 -40.19 -12.33
C GLU A 496 4.07 -40.34 -10.78
N PRO A 497 3.45 -39.44 -9.95
CA PRO A 497 2.32 -38.54 -10.29
C PRO A 497 2.62 -37.03 -10.23
N GLY A 498 2.17 -36.30 -11.26
CA GLY A 498 2.27 -34.83 -11.34
C GLY A 498 3.26 -34.29 -12.38
N LEU A 499 3.14 -34.74 -13.63
CA LEU A 499 3.44 -34.06 -14.91
C LEU A 499 4.35 -32.80 -14.90
N ALA A 500 5.55 -32.85 -14.32
CA ALA A 500 6.37 -31.70 -13.88
C ALA A 500 5.64 -30.74 -12.90
N PHE A 501 4.43 -30.29 -13.26
CA PHE A 501 3.32 -29.82 -12.44
C PHE A 501 2.01 -30.10 -13.23
N GLU A 502 1.04 -30.85 -12.69
CA GLU A 502 -0.36 -30.63 -13.12
C GLU A 502 -0.73 -29.25 -12.56
N TYR A 503 -1.09 -28.27 -13.41
CA TYR A 503 -1.28 -26.84 -13.05
C TYR A 503 -1.60 -26.64 -11.56
N PHE A 504 -0.58 -26.23 -10.80
CA PHE A 504 -0.68 -26.01 -9.37
C PHE A 504 -0.67 -24.50 -9.15
N ASP A 505 -1.83 -23.96 -8.82
CA ASP A 505 -1.96 -22.56 -8.45
C ASP A 505 -2.00 -22.42 -6.93
N PHE A 506 -1.02 -21.70 -6.42
CA PHE A 506 -0.84 -21.45 -5.00
C PHE A 506 -1.89 -20.41 -4.55
N ARG A 507 -2.74 -20.79 -3.59
CA ARG A 507 -3.78 -19.92 -2.97
C ARG A 507 -5.07 -19.70 -3.80
N GLY A 508 -5.43 -20.62 -4.69
CA GLY A 508 -6.85 -20.84 -5.07
C GLY A 508 -7.46 -20.00 -6.19
N ARG A 509 -6.69 -19.51 -7.17
CA ARG A 509 -7.14 -18.75 -8.34
C ARG A 509 -7.17 -19.62 -9.62
N THR A 510 -8.25 -20.36 -9.82
CA THR A 510 -8.58 -20.85 -11.17
C THR A 510 -8.98 -19.71 -12.11
N VAL A 511 -8.27 -19.52 -13.24
CA VAL A 511 -8.88 -19.31 -14.58
C VAL A 511 -7.95 -19.83 -15.68
N GLY A 512 -8.46 -20.76 -16.49
CA GLY A 512 -8.18 -20.81 -17.94
C GLY A 512 -7.13 -21.80 -18.43
N HIS A 513 -7.59 -22.93 -18.94
CA HIS A 513 -6.94 -23.59 -20.07
C HIS A 513 -6.84 -22.60 -21.24
N GLU A 514 -5.63 -22.44 -21.80
CA GLU A 514 -5.45 -22.43 -23.26
C GLU A 514 -4.40 -23.46 -23.65
#